data_AF-A0A8H5F9U6-F1
#
_entry.id   AF-A0A8H5F9U6-F1
#
_cell.length_a   1.000
_cell.length_b   1.000
_cell.length_c   1.000
_cell.angle_alpha   90.00
_cell.angle_beta   90.00
_cell.angle_gamma   90.00
#
_symmetry.space_group_name_H-M   'P 1'
#
loop_
_entity.id
_entity.type
_entity.pdbx_description
1 polymer ?
#
loop_
_entity_poly.entity_id
_entity_poly.type
_entity_poly.pdbx_seq_one_letter_code
_entity_poly.pdbx_strand_id
1 'polypeptide(L)'
;MSVHQAGTTSSVERVDLTPMPSEVPQVQELGTTSAPLKSAAFFIGAYCKEYNEDFMLCKNESREPGHCLKEGRRVTRCAQDL
;
A
#
# COMPACT_ATOMS: atom_id res chain seq x y z
N MET A 1 10.13 14.66 6.58
CA MET A 1 10.48 13.49 5.75
C MET A 1 11.10 12.45 6.66
N SER A 2 10.55 11.25 6.69
CA SER A 2 11.13 10.13 7.44
C SER A 2 12.43 9.70 6.77
N VAL A 3 13.50 9.54 7.54
CA VAL A 3 14.79 9.06 7.02
C VAL A 3 14.77 7.54 7.09
N HIS A 4 14.84 6.86 5.94
CA HIS A 4 15.07 5.43 5.93
C HIS A 4 16.53 5.16 6.29
N GLN A 5 16.76 4.37 7.33
CA GLN A 5 18.08 3.85 7.66
C GLN A 5 18.21 2.46 7.05
N ALA A 6 19.33 2.19 6.37
CA ALA A 6 19.62 0.84 5.89
C ALA A 6 19.73 -0.10 7.09
N GLY A 7 18.97 -1.20 7.07
CA GLY A 7 18.98 -2.19 8.14
C GLY A 7 20.38 -2.77 8.29
N THR A 8 21.04 -2.51 9.42
CA THR A 8 22.18 -3.29 9.86
C THR A 8 21.62 -4.41 10.75
N THR A 9 22.14 -5.63 10.59
CA THR A 9 21.98 -6.80 11.49
C THR A 9 21.00 -7.93 11.11
N SER A 10 21.54 -9.15 11.24
CA SER A 10 20.98 -10.52 11.23
C SER A 10 20.22 -11.01 10.00
N SER A 11 20.74 -12.09 9.38
CA SER A 11 20.17 -12.82 8.23
C SER A 11 18.99 -13.74 8.56
N VAL A 12 18.51 -13.75 9.81
CA VAL A 12 17.40 -14.60 10.23
C VAL A 12 16.09 -13.85 10.07
N GLU A 13 15.22 -14.36 9.20
CA GLU A 13 13.88 -13.84 8.97
C GLU A 13 12.99 -14.03 10.21
N ARG A 14 12.34 -12.94 10.64
CA ARG A 14 11.36 -12.95 11.75
C ARG A 14 10.02 -12.50 11.19
N VAL A 15 9.02 -13.38 11.28
CA VAL A 15 7.65 -13.13 10.83
C VAL A 15 6.74 -12.93 12.03
N ASP A 16 5.94 -11.88 12.01
CA ASP A 16 4.85 -11.67 12.96
C ASP A 16 3.58 -12.37 12.45
N LEU A 17 2.96 -13.19 13.29
CA LEU A 17 1.77 -13.98 12.97
C LEU A 17 0.47 -13.30 13.44
N THR A 18 0.54 -12.08 13.98
CA THR A 18 -0.64 -11.36 14.43
C THR A 18 -1.56 -10.99 13.24
N PRO A 19 -2.85 -11.37 13.30
CA PRO A 19 -3.79 -10.99 12.25
C PRO A 19 -4.21 -9.53 12.39
N MET A 20 -4.74 -8.95 11.30
CA MET A 20 -5.36 -7.62 11.32
C MET A 20 -6.53 -7.56 12.34
N PRO A 21 -6.74 -6.42 13.01
CA PRO A 21 -7.91 -6.21 13.87
C PRO A 21 -9.23 -6.38 13.09
N SER A 22 -10.24 -6.96 13.73
CA SER A 22 -11.54 -7.25 13.12
C SER A 22 -12.34 -6.02 12.67
N GLU A 23 -12.03 -4.84 13.22
CA GLU A 23 -12.63 -3.56 12.82
C GLU A 23 -12.22 -3.12 11.42
N VAL A 24 -11.06 -3.59 10.93
CA VAL A 24 -10.54 -3.25 9.61
C VAL A 24 -10.99 -4.32 8.62
N PRO A 25 -11.79 -3.96 7.59
CA PRO A 25 -12.21 -4.93 6.59
C PRO A 25 -11.02 -5.49 5.81
N GLN A 26 -11.04 -6.79 5.56
CA GLN A 26 -10.03 -7.45 4.73
C GLN A 26 -10.13 -7.00 3.28
N VAL A 27 -8.98 -7.00 2.60
CA VAL A 27 -8.85 -6.68 1.18
C VAL A 27 -8.01 -7.75 0.51
N GLN A 28 -8.39 -8.09 -0.72
CA GLN A 28 -7.59 -8.94 -1.57
C GLN A 28 -6.33 -8.16 -1.96
N GLU A 29 -5.14 -8.76 -1.84
CA GLU A 29 -3.89 -8.12 -2.26
C GLU A 29 -3.63 -8.33 -3.76
N LEU A 30 -2.77 -7.50 -4.36
CA LEU A 30 -2.52 -7.49 -5.82
C LEU A 30 -1.88 -8.77 -6.38
N GLY A 31 -1.14 -9.54 -5.57
CA GLY A 31 -0.58 -10.83 -5.99
C GLY A 31 0.42 -10.78 -7.17
N THR A 32 0.96 -9.61 -7.51
CA THR A 32 1.86 -9.41 -8.66
C THR A 32 3.32 -9.23 -8.24
N THR A 33 4.25 -9.69 -9.06
CA THR A 33 5.68 -9.42 -8.88
C THR A 33 6.09 -8.07 -9.48
N SER A 34 7.33 -7.65 -9.23
CA SER A 34 7.82 -6.32 -9.62
C SER A 34 7.84 -6.06 -11.13
N ALA A 35 8.11 -7.08 -11.95
CA ALA A 35 8.16 -6.96 -13.41
C ALA A 35 6.77 -6.64 -14.03
N PRO A 36 5.72 -7.45 -13.81
CA PRO A 36 4.38 -7.13 -14.29
C PRO A 36 3.83 -5.82 -13.71
N LEU A 37 4.04 -5.56 -12.42
CA LEU A 37 3.60 -4.31 -11.79
C LEU A 37 4.25 -3.09 -12.45
N LYS A 38 5.55 -3.15 -12.75
CA LYS A 38 6.25 -2.07 -13.45
C LYS A 38 5.76 -1.89 -14.88
N SER A 39 5.46 -2.99 -15.58
CA SER A 39 4.94 -2.91 -16.95
C SER A 39 3.55 -2.27 -17.01
N ALA A 40 2.71 -2.50 -15.99
CA ALA A 40 1.36 -1.93 -15.88
C ALA A 40 1.31 -0.53 -15.25
N ALA A 41 2.42 -0.04 -14.68
CA ALA A 41 2.45 1.16 -13.84
C ALA A 41 1.85 2.41 -14.49
N PHE A 42 2.09 2.62 -15.80
CA PHE A 42 1.54 3.77 -16.52
C PHE A 42 0.01 3.69 -16.68
N PHE A 43 -0.51 2.48 -16.90
CA PHE A 43 -1.96 2.26 -17.03
C PHE A 43 -2.65 2.39 -15.67
N ILE A 44 -2.07 1.79 -14.62
CA ILE A 44 -2.56 1.95 -13.24
C ILE A 44 -2.54 3.43 -12.83
N GLY A 45 -1.47 4.16 -13.16
CA GLY A 45 -1.35 5.58 -12.84
C GLY A 45 -2.41 6.45 -13.54
N ALA A 46 -2.76 6.13 -14.79
CA ALA A 46 -3.80 6.85 -15.53
C ALA A 46 -5.21 6.50 -15.06
N TYR A 47 -5.50 5.22 -14.82
CA TYR A 47 -6.82 4.73 -14.43
C TYR A 47 -7.15 5.05 -12.97
N CYS A 48 -6.20 4.83 -12.05
CA CYS A 48 -6.40 4.99 -10.61
C CYS A 48 -5.93 6.34 -10.07
N LYS A 49 -5.77 7.35 -10.94
CA LYS A 49 -5.18 8.64 -10.57
C LYS A 49 -5.84 9.28 -9.36
N GLU A 50 -7.17 9.39 -9.38
CA GLU A 50 -7.94 10.07 -8.33
C GLU A 50 -7.79 9.38 -6.96
N TYR A 51 -7.80 8.05 -6.93
CA TYR A 51 -7.63 7.28 -5.70
C TYR A 51 -6.21 7.37 -5.14
N ASN A 52 -5.20 7.34 -6.02
CA ASN A 52 -3.80 7.47 -5.64
C ASN A 52 -3.51 8.86 -5.05
N GLU A 53 -4.05 9.90 -5.67
CA GLU A 53 -3.89 11.28 -5.19
C GLU A 53 -4.62 11.49 -3.85
N ASP A 54 -5.85 10.98 -3.69
CA ASP A 54 -6.61 11.03 -2.42
C ASP A 54 -5.84 10.37 -1.26
N PHE A 55 -5.25 9.19 -1.50
CA PHE A 55 -4.41 8.52 -0.51
C PHE A 55 -3.17 9.35 -0.13
N MET A 56 -2.51 9.98 -1.10
CA MET A 56 -1.34 10.81 -0.84
C MET A 56 -1.69 12.11 -0.11
N LEU A 57 -2.85 12.71 -0.39
CA LEU A 57 -3.35 13.86 0.36
C LEU A 57 -3.64 13.48 1.82
N CYS A 58 -4.37 12.38 2.05
CA CYS A 58 -4.65 11.89 3.40
C CYS A 58 -3.35 11.64 4.20
N LYS A 59 -2.35 11.02 3.56
CA LYS A 59 -1.04 10.76 4.18
C LYS A 59 -0.26 12.05 4.51
N ASN A 60 -0.48 13.11 3.75
CA ASN A 60 0.16 14.41 4.00
C ASN A 60 -0.54 15.17 5.14
N GLU A 61 -1.85 15.00 5.30
CA GLU A 61 -2.64 15.61 6.38
C GLU A 61 -2.38 14.97 7.74
N SER A 62 -2.25 13.64 7.78
CA SER A 62 -2.07 12.87 9.02
C SER A 62 -0.81 12.03 9.00
N ARG A 63 -0.06 12.04 10.11
CA ARG A 63 1.11 11.17 10.31
C ARG A 63 0.74 9.78 10.85
N GLU A 64 -0.52 9.58 11.21
CA GLU A 64 -1.04 8.29 11.69
C GLU A 64 -1.30 7.35 10.50
N PRO A 65 -0.59 6.21 10.38
CA PRO A 65 -0.75 5.31 9.24
C PRO A 65 -2.14 4.65 9.19
N GLY A 66 -2.79 4.47 10.35
CA GLY A 66 -4.13 3.89 10.46
C GLY A 66 -5.24 4.78 9.89
N HIS A 67 -5.00 6.10 9.79
CA HIS A 67 -6.00 7.07 9.37
C HIS A 67 -6.44 6.85 7.91
N CYS A 68 -5.49 6.53 7.02
CA CYS A 68 -5.71 6.45 5.58
C CYS A 68 -5.96 5.02 5.07
N LEU A 69 -6.31 4.08 5.97
CA LEU A 69 -6.54 2.68 5.58
C LEU A 69 -7.74 2.55 4.63
N LYS A 70 -8.73 3.43 4.70
CA LYS A 70 -9.90 3.39 3.80
C LYS A 70 -9.52 3.77 2.36
N GLU A 71 -8.70 4.80 2.21
CA GLU A 71 -8.16 5.33 0.95
C GLU A 71 -7.21 4.30 0.34
N GLY A 72 -6.32 3.71 1.14
CA GLY A 72 -5.39 2.67 0.69
C GLY A 72 -6.13 1.45 0.12
N ARG A 73 -7.23 1.02 0.74
CA ARG A 73 -8.06 -0.07 0.19
C ARG A 73 -8.68 0.28 -1.16
N ARG A 74 -9.05 1.54 -1.41
CA ARG A 74 -9.59 1.99 -2.70
C ARG A 74 -8.52 1.92 -3.79
N VAL A 75 -7.29 2.31 -3.47
CA VAL A 75 -6.14 2.20 -4.37
C VAL A 75 -5.88 0.73 -4.76
N THR A 76 -5.81 -0.18 -3.78
CA THR A 76 -5.56 -1.60 -4.06
C THR A 76 -6.65 -2.22 -4.93
N ARG A 77 -7.92 -1.92 -4.65
CA ARG A 77 -9.05 -2.43 -5.46
C ARG A 77 -9.01 -1.89 -6.89
N CYS A 78 -8.78 -0.59 -7.07
CA CYS A 78 -8.68 -0.01 -8.41
C CYS A 78 -7.57 -0.66 -9.25
N ALA A 79 -6.42 -0.96 -8.63
CA ALA A 79 -5.32 -1.63 -9.31
C ALA A 79 -5.57 -3.12 -9.60
N GLN A 80 -6.57 -3.75 -8.97
CA GLN A 80 -7.00 -5.12 -9.30
C GLN A 80 -7.99 -5.19 -10.45
N ASP A 81 -8.80 -4.14 -10.61
CA ASP A 81 -9.85 -4.09 -11.64
C ASP A 81 -9.29 -3.78 -13.05
N LEU A 82 -8.01 -3.43 -13.15
CA LEU A 82 -7.29 -3.15 -14.40
C LEU A 82 -6.70 -4.43 -15.00
#